data_AF-A0B5H6-F1
#
_entry.id   AF-A0B5H6-F1
#
_cell.length_a   1.000
_cell.length_b   1.000
_cell.length_c   1.000
_cell.angle_alpha   90.00
_cell.angle_beta   90.00
_cell.angle_gamma   90.00
#
_symmetry.space_group_name_H-M   'P 1'
#
loop_
_entity.id
_entity.type
_entity.pdbx_description
1 polymer ?
#
loop_
_entity_poly.entity_id
_entity_poly.type
_entity_poly.pdbx_seq_one_letter_code
_entity_poly.pdbx_strand_id
1 'polypeptide(L)'
;MHTLTIMEEIELERRASSHDTEPEVLEELSRSISWRVRRAVGWNPSTPVAVLKVLSRDRVQWVREAVAGNPKTPLDVLEALARDPDGYVRSAVALNTATPDSLLSELSEDEMVEFDATNERLRYIVMEAVAKNPRTPEHDIIRLSASQSDDVRAAVASNPKVPVYITEKLSRDQSWLVRFRVARNPVTPPEVLGRLADDRITDVRVAVAANVKSPPDSLISLSKDRMIEVRCAVAENPSTPVEALEALAGHWSFLVREAVAKNRSTPISIMKMLSSDPDPSVQKAAKERLRDRTA
;
A
#
# COMPACT_ATOMS: atom_id res chain seq x y z
N MET A 1 -26.93 34.29 -8.83
CA MET A 1 -26.16 33.06 -8.57
C MET A 1 -26.18 32.23 -9.83
N HIS A 2 -25.05 32.14 -10.52
CA HIS A 2 -24.92 31.25 -11.67
C HIS A 2 -24.57 29.86 -11.12
N THR A 3 -25.46 28.90 -11.29
CA THR A 3 -25.22 27.51 -10.90
C THR A 3 -24.40 26.86 -12.02
N LEU A 4 -23.22 26.34 -11.69
CA LEU A 4 -22.40 25.59 -12.65
C LEU A 4 -23.20 24.38 -13.15
N THR A 5 -23.15 24.12 -14.44
CA THR A 5 -23.63 22.84 -14.98
C THR A 5 -22.70 21.71 -14.52
N ILE A 6 -23.24 20.48 -14.47
CA ILE A 6 -22.44 19.29 -14.09
C ILE A 6 -21.20 19.15 -14.99
N MET A 7 -21.33 19.45 -16.28
CA MET A 7 -20.23 19.35 -17.23
C MET A 7 -19.16 20.42 -17.00
N GLU A 8 -19.55 21.65 -16.66
CA GLU A 8 -18.60 22.71 -16.30
C GLU A 8 -17.86 22.38 -15.00
N GLU A 9 -18.55 21.84 -13.99
CA GLU A 9 -17.91 21.42 -12.74
C GLU A 9 -16.86 20.33 -12.99
N ILE A 10 -17.19 19.31 -13.80
CA ILE A 10 -16.26 18.23 -14.15
C ILE A 10 -15.02 18.77 -14.88
N GLU A 11 -15.20 19.73 -15.80
CA GLU A 11 -14.08 20.32 -16.53
C GLU A 11 -13.17 21.14 -15.62
N LEU A 12 -13.75 21.93 -14.71
CA LEU A 12 -12.99 22.69 -13.71
C LEU A 12 -12.25 21.76 -12.74
N GLU A 13 -12.87 20.66 -12.32
CA GLU A 13 -12.24 19.66 -11.45
C GLU A 13 -11.08 18.95 -12.17
N ARG A 14 -11.27 18.57 -13.44
CA ARG A 14 -10.21 17.99 -14.27
C ARG A 14 -9.04 18.96 -14.42
N ARG A 15 -9.33 20.23 -14.72
CA ARG A 15 -8.31 21.28 -14.82
C ARG A 15 -7.59 21.43 -13.49
N ALA A 16 -8.28 21.61 -12.37
CA ALA A 16 -7.68 21.71 -11.04
C ALA A 16 -6.80 20.48 -10.67
N SER A 17 -7.14 19.29 -11.16
CA SER A 17 -6.40 18.05 -10.87
C SER A 17 -5.17 17.84 -11.76
N SER A 18 -5.01 18.61 -12.85
CA SER A 18 -3.88 18.47 -13.76
C SER A 18 -2.60 19.05 -13.14
N HIS A 19 -1.51 18.28 -13.15
CA HIS A 19 -0.22 18.67 -12.55
C HIS A 19 0.41 19.87 -13.26
N ASP A 20 0.07 20.07 -14.53
CA ASP A 20 0.57 21.17 -15.38
C ASP A 20 -0.23 22.46 -15.20
N THR A 21 -1.21 22.48 -14.30
CA THR A 21 -2.04 23.67 -14.09
C THR A 21 -1.23 24.77 -13.44
N GLU A 22 -1.25 25.94 -14.07
CA GLU A 22 -0.53 27.11 -13.62
C GLU A 22 -0.99 27.57 -12.22
N PRO A 23 -0.07 28.01 -11.35
CA PRO A 23 -0.37 28.54 -10.02
C PRO A 23 -1.51 29.56 -9.97
N GLU A 24 -1.57 30.48 -10.93
CA GLU A 24 -2.56 31.55 -11.02
C GLU A 24 -3.96 30.98 -11.27
N VAL A 25 -4.04 29.94 -12.11
CA VAL A 25 -5.29 29.23 -12.39
C VAL A 25 -5.75 28.47 -11.15
N LEU A 26 -4.84 27.81 -10.44
CA LEU A 26 -5.16 27.13 -9.17
C LEU A 26 -5.67 28.11 -8.12
N GLU A 27 -5.11 29.32 -8.08
CA GLU A 27 -5.59 30.38 -7.21
C GLU A 27 -7.02 30.80 -7.58
N GLU A 28 -7.34 30.98 -8.86
CA GLU A 28 -8.71 31.27 -9.31
C GLU A 28 -9.68 30.14 -8.91
N LEU A 29 -9.33 28.89 -9.22
CA LEU A 29 -10.15 27.71 -8.95
C LEU A 29 -10.35 27.45 -7.46
N SER A 30 -9.43 27.91 -6.60
CA SER A 30 -9.57 27.83 -5.13
C SER A 30 -10.78 28.59 -4.59
N ARG A 31 -11.33 29.53 -5.37
CA ARG A 31 -12.51 30.34 -5.01
C ARG A 31 -13.81 29.74 -5.56
N SER A 32 -13.75 28.58 -6.22
CA SER A 32 -14.93 27.92 -6.79
C SER A 32 -15.98 27.62 -5.73
N ILE A 33 -17.25 27.77 -6.10
CA ILE A 33 -18.38 27.36 -5.24
C ILE A 33 -18.39 25.84 -5.00
N SER A 34 -17.89 25.07 -5.97
CA SER A 34 -17.79 23.62 -5.86
C SER A 34 -16.65 23.24 -4.92
N TRP A 35 -16.99 22.48 -3.87
CA TRP A 35 -15.99 21.91 -2.98
C TRP A 35 -15.13 20.86 -3.68
N ARG A 36 -15.61 20.22 -4.75
CA ARG A 36 -14.84 19.24 -5.53
C ARG A 36 -13.69 19.92 -6.25
N VAL A 37 -13.95 21.06 -6.89
CA VAL A 37 -12.92 21.87 -7.53
C VAL A 37 -11.91 22.37 -6.48
N ARG A 38 -12.38 22.91 -5.35
CA ARG A 38 -11.47 23.36 -4.26
C ARG A 38 -10.64 22.22 -3.67
N ARG A 39 -11.23 21.02 -3.53
CA ARG A 39 -10.52 19.81 -3.09
C ARG A 39 -9.45 19.40 -4.10
N ALA A 40 -9.76 19.43 -5.40
CA ALA A 40 -8.80 19.14 -6.45
C ALA A 40 -7.62 20.13 -6.42
N VAL A 41 -7.89 21.42 -6.21
CA VAL A 41 -6.84 22.43 -5.97
C VAL A 41 -6.02 22.07 -4.73
N GLY A 42 -6.67 21.72 -3.61
CA GLY A 42 -5.97 21.31 -2.38
C GLY A 42 -5.00 20.14 -2.59
N TRP A 43 -5.38 19.14 -3.40
CA TRP A 43 -4.55 17.97 -3.70
C TRP A 43 -3.42 18.24 -4.71
N ASN A 44 -3.53 19.28 -5.54
CA ASN A 44 -2.60 19.51 -6.63
C ASN A 44 -1.19 19.89 -6.11
N PRO A 45 -0.12 19.16 -6.46
CA PRO A 45 1.26 19.45 -6.00
C PRO A 45 1.81 20.80 -6.48
N SER A 46 1.20 21.41 -7.49
CA SER A 46 1.55 22.74 -8.02
C SER A 46 0.88 23.89 -7.26
N THR A 47 -0.06 23.59 -6.35
CA THR A 47 -0.81 24.62 -5.61
C THR A 47 0.10 25.48 -4.73
N PRO A 48 0.04 26.82 -4.86
CA PRO A 48 0.83 27.73 -4.06
C PRO A 48 0.52 27.63 -2.56
N VAL A 49 1.55 27.83 -1.74
CA VAL A 49 1.43 27.83 -0.27
C VAL A 49 0.36 28.81 0.22
N ALA A 50 0.26 29.99 -0.40
CA ALA A 50 -0.78 30.98 -0.04
C ALA A 50 -2.20 30.43 -0.24
N VAL A 51 -2.43 29.68 -1.31
CA VAL A 51 -3.73 29.03 -1.60
C VAL A 51 -3.99 27.91 -0.60
N LEU A 52 -2.99 27.06 -0.30
CA LEU A 52 -3.11 26.02 0.72
C LEU A 52 -3.47 26.60 2.10
N LYS A 53 -2.88 27.74 2.49
CA LYS A 53 -3.23 28.44 3.73
C LYS A 53 -4.70 28.88 3.76
N VAL A 54 -5.24 29.35 2.63
CA VAL A 54 -6.67 29.72 2.55
C VAL A 54 -7.54 28.47 2.64
N LEU A 55 -7.26 27.45 1.84
CA LEU A 55 -8.04 26.22 1.78
C LEU A 55 -7.97 25.38 3.07
N SER A 56 -6.92 25.54 3.88
CA SER A 56 -6.82 24.87 5.20
C SER A 56 -7.95 25.26 6.16
N ARG A 57 -8.63 26.38 5.91
CA ARG A 57 -9.77 26.86 6.71
C ARG A 57 -11.11 26.62 6.01
N ASP A 58 -11.15 25.78 4.97
CA ASP A 58 -12.39 25.51 4.24
C ASP A 58 -13.44 24.87 5.16
N ARG A 59 -14.69 25.28 5.00
CA ARG A 59 -15.83 24.71 5.72
C ARG A 59 -16.04 23.22 5.41
N VAL A 60 -15.61 22.76 4.22
CA VAL A 60 -15.75 21.38 3.80
C VAL A 60 -14.51 20.59 4.21
N GLN A 61 -14.74 19.58 5.04
CA GLN A 61 -13.71 18.67 5.56
C GLN A 61 -12.83 18.07 4.45
N TRP A 62 -13.42 17.57 3.36
CA TRP A 62 -12.66 16.98 2.25
C TRP A 62 -11.65 17.93 1.59
N VAL A 63 -11.89 19.24 1.65
CA VAL A 63 -10.94 20.25 1.15
C VAL A 63 -9.78 20.40 2.12
N ARG A 64 -10.05 20.43 3.43
CA ARG A 64 -8.99 20.49 4.46
C ARG A 64 -8.13 19.24 4.48
N GLU A 65 -8.74 18.07 4.31
CA GLU A 65 -8.05 16.78 4.14
C GLU A 65 -7.10 16.80 2.93
N ALA A 66 -7.56 17.35 1.81
CA ALA A 66 -6.74 17.51 0.61
C ALA A 66 -5.51 18.40 0.85
N VAL A 67 -5.70 19.51 1.56
CA VAL A 67 -4.59 20.38 1.98
C VAL A 67 -3.64 19.62 2.90
N ALA A 68 -4.14 18.89 3.90
CA ALA A 68 -3.31 18.10 4.80
C ALA A 68 -2.43 17.07 4.06
N GLY A 69 -2.95 16.43 3.01
CA GLY A 69 -2.23 15.46 2.18
C GLY A 69 -1.26 16.05 1.16
N ASN A 70 -1.27 17.37 0.92
CA ASN A 70 -0.44 17.99 -0.10
C ASN A 70 1.03 18.09 0.33
N PRO A 71 2.00 17.64 -0.50
CA PRO A 71 3.42 17.65 -0.13
C PRO A 71 4.04 19.04 0.06
N LYS A 72 3.38 20.11 -0.43
CA LYS A 72 3.81 21.51 -0.25
C LYS A 72 3.13 22.21 0.93
N THR A 73 2.30 21.52 1.70
CA THR A 73 1.63 22.15 2.85
C THR A 73 2.67 22.57 3.88
N PRO A 74 2.70 23.87 4.24
CA PRO A 74 3.71 24.37 5.16
C PRO A 74 3.44 23.90 6.59
N LEU A 75 4.50 23.87 7.41
CA LEU A 75 4.45 23.36 8.77
C LEU A 75 3.37 24.03 9.64
N ASP A 76 3.22 25.35 9.57
CA ASP A 76 2.22 26.09 10.34
C ASP A 76 0.78 25.65 10.02
N VAL A 77 0.53 25.22 8.79
CA VAL A 77 -0.76 24.66 8.37
C VAL A 77 -0.92 23.22 8.85
N LEU A 78 0.14 22.39 8.76
CA LEU A 78 0.10 21.02 9.28
C LEU A 78 -0.15 21.01 10.80
N GLU A 79 0.48 21.91 11.55
CA GLU A 79 0.26 22.05 13.00
C GLU A 79 -1.18 22.45 13.34
N ALA A 80 -1.80 23.31 12.53
CA ALA A 80 -3.19 23.68 12.70
C ALA A 80 -4.14 22.50 12.36
N LEU A 81 -3.89 21.82 11.24
CA LEU A 81 -4.71 20.69 10.77
C LEU A 81 -4.53 19.43 11.61
N ALA A 82 -3.42 19.28 12.33
CA ALA A 82 -3.22 18.20 13.31
C ALA A 82 -4.18 18.31 14.49
N ARG A 83 -4.84 19.45 14.67
CA ARG A 83 -5.86 19.70 15.70
C ARG A 83 -7.25 19.89 15.11
N ASP A 84 -7.43 19.53 13.83
CA ASP A 84 -8.73 19.58 13.18
C ASP A 84 -9.72 18.69 13.93
N PRO A 85 -11.00 19.09 14.10
CA PRO A 85 -11.99 18.23 14.73
C PRO A 85 -12.20 16.90 13.99
N ASP A 86 -11.91 16.85 12.70
CA ASP A 86 -12.11 15.66 11.86
C ASP A 86 -10.88 14.75 11.79
N GLY A 87 -11.09 13.45 12.00
CA GLY A 87 -10.01 12.46 12.09
C GLY A 87 -9.38 12.15 10.76
N TYR A 88 -10.12 12.26 9.66
CA TYR A 88 -9.58 12.05 8.34
C TYR A 88 -8.59 13.16 7.99
N VAL A 89 -8.86 14.41 8.39
CA VAL A 89 -7.92 15.53 8.25
C VAL A 89 -6.64 15.27 9.05
N ARG A 90 -6.77 14.89 10.33
CA ARG A 90 -5.61 14.58 11.19
C ARG A 90 -4.81 13.38 10.67
N SER A 91 -5.49 12.35 10.14
CA SER A 91 -4.84 11.20 9.51
C SER A 91 -4.08 11.58 8.23
N ALA A 92 -4.60 12.53 7.44
CA ALA A 92 -3.91 13.05 6.26
C ALA A 92 -2.65 13.83 6.64
N VAL A 93 -2.67 14.59 7.74
CA VAL A 93 -1.45 15.20 8.32
C VAL A 93 -0.46 14.11 8.70
N ALA A 94 -0.90 13.07 9.41
CA ALA A 94 -0.03 11.96 9.81
C ALA A 94 0.58 11.20 8.61
N LEU A 95 -0.11 11.08 7.48
CA LEU A 95 0.41 10.46 6.25
C LEU A 95 1.36 11.36 5.46
N ASN A 96 1.31 12.67 5.66
CA ASN A 96 2.14 13.60 4.92
C ASN A 96 3.62 13.43 5.30
N THR A 97 4.49 13.24 4.29
CA THR A 97 5.94 13.05 4.49
C THR A 97 6.67 14.32 4.94
N ALA A 98 6.03 15.48 4.84
CA ALA A 98 6.51 16.75 5.37
C ALA A 98 6.23 16.91 6.89
N THR A 99 5.39 16.05 7.47
CA THR A 99 5.05 16.12 8.90
C THR A 99 6.27 15.79 9.77
N PRO A 100 6.64 16.68 10.71
CA PRO A 100 7.80 16.47 11.56
C PRO A 100 7.54 15.45 12.66
N ASP A 101 8.62 14.85 13.13
CA ASP A 101 8.66 13.84 14.19
C ASP A 101 7.84 14.24 15.43
N SER A 102 7.97 15.48 15.91
CA SER A 102 7.23 15.98 17.09
C SER A 102 5.71 15.96 16.90
N LEU A 103 5.24 16.25 15.68
CA LEU A 103 3.81 16.26 15.37
C LEU A 103 3.29 14.83 15.14
N LEU A 104 4.11 13.94 14.60
CA LEU A 104 3.78 12.51 14.55
C LEU A 104 3.66 11.93 15.96
N SER A 105 4.53 12.31 16.90
CA SER A 105 4.42 11.90 18.30
C SER A 105 3.12 12.40 18.94
N GLU A 106 2.72 13.66 18.73
CA GLU A 106 1.41 14.17 19.19
C GLU A 106 0.24 13.35 18.60
N LEU A 107 0.23 13.14 17.28
CA LEU A 107 -0.84 12.41 16.57
C LEU A 107 -0.91 10.92 16.91
N SER A 108 0.18 10.32 17.37
CA SER A 108 0.19 8.91 17.79
C SER A 108 -0.46 8.67 19.16
N GLU A 109 -0.87 9.73 19.86
CA GLU A 109 -1.71 9.68 21.05
C GLU A 109 -3.18 9.98 20.75
N ASP A 110 -3.54 10.14 19.47
CA ASP A 110 -4.90 10.43 19.04
C ASP A 110 -5.83 9.23 19.20
N GLU A 111 -6.66 9.27 20.24
CA GLU A 111 -7.62 8.21 20.57
C GLU A 111 -8.93 8.28 19.78
N MET A 112 -9.05 9.21 18.81
CA MET A 112 -10.28 9.29 18.04
C MET A 112 -10.45 8.07 17.14
N VAL A 113 -11.66 7.53 17.18
CA VAL A 113 -12.05 6.35 16.43
C VAL A 113 -13.06 6.69 15.35
N GLU A 114 -12.91 6.06 14.20
CA GLU A 114 -13.91 6.05 13.14
C GLU A 114 -14.53 4.66 13.02
N PHE A 115 -15.82 4.61 12.71
CA PHE A 115 -16.52 3.34 12.50
C PHE A 115 -16.34 2.84 11.06
N ASP A 116 -15.68 1.69 10.91
CA ASP A 116 -15.56 1.00 9.64
C ASP A 116 -16.76 0.08 9.44
N ALA A 117 -17.71 0.52 8.61
CA ALA A 117 -18.91 -0.25 8.29
C ALA A 117 -18.62 -1.54 7.50
N THR A 118 -17.46 -1.68 6.86
CA THR A 118 -17.11 -2.88 6.08
C THR A 118 -16.69 -4.03 6.99
N ASN A 119 -16.01 -3.70 8.10
CA ASN A 119 -15.50 -4.67 9.07
C ASN A 119 -16.24 -4.60 10.42
N GLU A 120 -17.29 -3.78 10.50
CA GLU A 120 -18.12 -3.52 11.69
C GLU A 120 -17.32 -3.25 12.97
N ARG A 121 -16.26 -2.43 12.86
CA ARG A 121 -15.34 -2.17 13.98
C ARG A 121 -14.84 -0.74 14.04
N LEU A 122 -14.42 -0.33 15.23
CA LEU A 122 -13.79 0.97 15.48
C LEU A 122 -12.32 0.94 15.09
N ARG A 123 -11.86 1.98 14.39
CA ARG A 123 -10.49 2.12 13.90
C ARG A 123 -9.86 3.42 14.39
N TYR A 124 -8.61 3.33 14.83
CA TYR A 124 -7.78 4.47 15.21
C TYR A 124 -7.06 5.00 13.96
N ILE A 125 -7.82 5.63 13.06
CA ILE A 125 -7.30 5.99 11.72
C ILE A 125 -6.08 6.91 11.76
N VAL A 126 -5.97 7.76 12.79
CA VAL A 126 -4.82 8.65 12.99
C VAL A 126 -3.60 7.87 13.45
N MET A 127 -3.74 7.01 14.47
CA MET A 127 -2.63 6.13 14.92
C MET A 127 -2.15 5.19 13.82
N GLU A 128 -3.07 4.65 13.01
CA GLU A 128 -2.71 3.84 11.84
C GLU A 128 -1.94 4.63 10.79
N ALA A 129 -2.31 5.89 10.55
CA ALA A 129 -1.62 6.78 9.63
C ALA A 129 -0.21 7.10 10.14
N VAL A 130 -0.06 7.44 11.42
CA VAL A 130 1.26 7.64 12.03
C VAL A 130 2.09 6.36 11.93
N ALA A 131 1.53 5.19 12.27
CA ALA A 131 2.25 3.93 12.17
C ALA A 131 2.78 3.62 10.75
N LYS A 132 2.11 4.08 9.69
CA LYS A 132 2.54 3.87 8.29
C LYS A 132 3.58 4.88 7.80
N ASN A 133 3.69 6.05 8.44
CA ASN A 133 4.57 7.10 7.95
C ASN A 133 6.06 6.68 8.07
N PRO A 134 6.86 6.75 6.99
CA PRO A 134 8.29 6.41 7.01
C PRO A 134 9.17 7.32 7.90
N ARG A 135 8.61 8.42 8.42
CA ARG A 135 9.29 9.35 9.33
C ARG A 135 8.91 9.15 10.80
N THR A 136 8.01 8.21 11.10
CA THR A 136 7.57 7.98 12.47
C THR A 136 8.74 7.62 13.37
N PRO A 137 8.94 8.35 14.48
CA PRO A 137 10.01 8.08 15.41
C PRO A 137 9.97 6.64 15.93
N GLU A 138 11.13 6.05 16.17
CA GLU A 138 11.21 4.65 16.60
C GLU A 138 10.44 4.40 17.92
N HIS A 139 10.50 5.34 18.87
CA HIS A 139 9.79 5.20 20.15
C HIS A 139 8.26 5.12 19.97
N ASP A 140 7.70 5.82 18.98
CA ASP A 140 6.28 5.72 18.63
C ASP A 140 5.97 4.42 17.90
N ILE A 141 6.86 3.94 17.02
CA ILE A 141 6.74 2.61 16.42
C ILE A 141 6.68 1.52 17.50
N ILE A 142 7.55 1.60 18.51
CA ILE A 142 7.56 0.67 19.65
C ILE A 142 6.23 0.71 20.40
N ARG A 143 5.75 1.91 20.76
CA ARG A 143 4.50 2.09 21.50
C ARG A 143 3.30 1.58 20.70
N LEU A 144 3.17 1.97 19.44
CA LEU A 144 2.09 1.56 18.55
C LEU A 144 2.12 0.04 18.27
N SER A 145 3.30 -0.60 18.27
CA SER A 145 3.42 -2.06 18.15
C SER A 145 2.78 -2.83 19.32
N ALA A 146 2.54 -2.17 20.46
CA ALA A 146 1.88 -2.72 21.63
C ALA A 146 0.41 -2.31 21.74
N SER A 147 -0.15 -1.61 20.74
CA SER A 147 -1.56 -1.21 20.73
C SER A 147 -2.49 -2.42 20.85
N GLN A 148 -3.63 -2.24 21.52
CA GLN A 148 -4.68 -3.26 21.59
C GLN A 148 -5.36 -3.47 20.22
N SER A 149 -5.40 -2.41 19.40
CA SER A 149 -5.93 -2.48 18.03
C SER A 149 -4.97 -3.26 17.13
N ASP A 150 -5.47 -4.33 16.51
CA ASP A 150 -4.69 -5.09 15.55
C ASP A 150 -4.47 -4.34 14.24
N ASP A 151 -5.36 -3.41 13.88
CA ASP A 151 -5.16 -2.48 12.76
C ASP A 151 -3.94 -1.58 12.96
N VAL A 152 -3.77 -1.02 14.17
CA VAL A 152 -2.59 -0.20 14.50
C VAL A 152 -1.32 -1.04 14.45
N ARG A 153 -1.33 -2.25 15.03
CA ARG A 153 -0.18 -3.17 14.95
C ARG A 153 0.13 -3.60 13.50
N ALA A 154 -0.90 -3.81 12.68
CA ALA A 154 -0.75 -4.15 11.26
C ALA A 154 -0.22 -2.97 10.44
N ALA A 155 -0.60 -1.74 10.80
CA ALA A 155 -0.05 -0.52 10.24
C ALA A 155 1.45 -0.39 10.57
N VAL A 156 1.86 -0.69 11.81
CA VAL A 156 3.28 -0.74 12.20
C VAL A 156 4.05 -1.77 11.38
N ALA A 157 3.51 -2.99 11.23
CA ALA A 157 4.12 -4.03 10.40
C ALA A 157 4.29 -3.63 8.92
N SER A 158 3.50 -2.65 8.44
CA SER A 158 3.57 -2.14 7.07
C SER A 158 4.57 -0.99 6.91
N ASN A 159 5.15 -0.47 7.99
CA ASN A 159 6.09 0.64 7.93
C ASN A 159 7.41 0.21 7.24
N PRO A 160 7.92 0.96 6.25
CA PRO A 160 9.17 0.59 5.56
C PRO A 160 10.42 0.73 6.43
N LYS A 161 10.35 1.39 7.58
CA LYS A 161 11.46 1.55 8.55
C LYS A 161 11.20 0.85 9.87
N VAL A 162 10.25 -0.10 9.91
CA VAL A 162 10.01 -0.91 11.12
C VAL A 162 11.30 -1.61 11.56
N PRO A 163 11.73 -1.47 12.84
CA PRO A 163 12.91 -2.17 13.32
C PRO A 163 12.75 -3.69 13.25
N VAL A 164 13.84 -4.40 12.96
CA VAL A 164 13.81 -5.87 12.78
C VAL A 164 13.25 -6.60 14.01
N TYR A 165 13.63 -6.21 15.22
CA TYR A 165 13.12 -6.84 16.44
C TYR A 165 11.61 -6.66 16.64
N ILE A 166 11.03 -5.54 16.16
CA ILE A 166 9.58 -5.33 16.13
C ILE A 166 8.93 -6.24 15.08
N THR A 167 9.51 -6.34 13.89
CA THR A 167 9.06 -7.27 12.84
C THR A 167 9.05 -8.72 13.34
N GLU A 168 10.08 -9.14 14.07
CA GLU A 168 10.17 -10.47 14.67
C GLU A 168 9.08 -10.71 15.73
N LYS A 169 8.80 -9.70 16.56
CA LYS A 169 7.72 -9.74 17.55
C LYS A 169 6.35 -9.86 16.85
N LEU A 170 6.08 -9.00 15.88
CA LEU A 170 4.81 -8.95 15.14
C LEU A 170 4.58 -10.18 14.24
N SER A 171 5.65 -10.88 13.85
CA SER A 171 5.50 -12.16 13.12
C SER A 171 4.84 -13.26 13.97
N ARG A 172 4.73 -13.07 15.29
CA ARG A 172 4.07 -13.99 16.23
C ARG A 172 2.75 -13.42 16.76
N ASP A 173 2.24 -12.34 16.15
CA ASP A 173 1.01 -11.70 16.59
C ASP A 173 -0.19 -12.64 16.48
N GLN A 174 -1.15 -12.50 17.40
CA GLN A 174 -2.38 -13.28 17.38
C GLN A 174 -3.22 -13.01 16.13
N SER A 175 -3.23 -11.76 15.66
CA SER A 175 -3.99 -11.34 14.48
C SER A 175 -3.28 -11.79 13.22
N TRP A 176 -4.01 -12.50 12.36
CA TRP A 176 -3.52 -12.91 11.05
C TRP A 176 -3.22 -11.71 10.16
N LEU A 177 -3.96 -10.60 10.33
CA LEU A 177 -3.76 -9.37 9.57
C LEU A 177 -2.37 -8.79 9.84
N VAL A 178 -1.93 -8.79 11.10
CA VAL A 178 -0.59 -8.32 11.47
C VAL A 178 0.49 -9.22 10.85
N ARG A 179 0.37 -10.54 10.99
CA ARG A 179 1.33 -11.50 10.40
C ARG A 179 1.37 -11.41 8.87
N PHE A 180 0.23 -11.18 8.23
CA PHE A 180 0.11 -10.92 6.80
C PHE A 180 0.86 -9.65 6.39
N ARG A 181 0.72 -8.55 7.14
CA ARG A 181 1.45 -7.31 6.86
C ARG A 181 2.96 -7.49 7.05
N VAL A 182 3.40 -8.25 8.04
CA VAL A 182 4.81 -8.64 8.19
C VAL A 182 5.29 -9.41 6.96
N ALA A 183 4.57 -10.45 6.53
CA ALA A 183 4.95 -11.24 5.36
C ALA A 183 5.02 -10.41 4.06
N ARG A 184 4.11 -9.44 3.88
CA ARG A 184 4.09 -8.57 2.69
C ARG A 184 5.14 -7.48 2.68
N ASN A 185 5.70 -7.12 3.82
CA ASN A 185 6.61 -5.98 3.90
C ASN A 185 7.95 -6.31 3.17
N PRO A 186 8.39 -5.51 2.18
CA PRO A 186 9.65 -5.74 1.46
C PRO A 186 10.90 -5.68 2.33
N VAL A 187 10.83 -5.09 3.52
CA VAL A 187 11.97 -5.04 4.45
C VAL A 187 12.05 -6.24 5.39
N THR A 188 11.06 -7.13 5.38
CA THR A 188 11.03 -8.31 6.26
C THR A 188 12.23 -9.23 5.99
N PRO A 189 13.00 -9.62 7.02
CA PRO A 189 14.12 -10.52 6.87
C PRO A 189 13.70 -11.92 6.42
N PRO A 190 14.52 -12.62 5.61
CA PRO A 190 14.25 -13.98 5.15
C PRO A 190 13.96 -14.96 6.31
N GLU A 191 14.62 -14.81 7.45
CA GLU A 191 14.43 -15.66 8.64
C GLU A 191 13.01 -15.54 9.22
N VAL A 192 12.43 -14.33 9.15
CA VAL A 192 11.05 -14.09 9.59
C VAL A 192 10.06 -14.68 8.57
N LEU A 193 10.33 -14.49 7.27
CA LEU A 193 9.52 -15.08 6.19
C LEU A 193 9.52 -16.61 6.26
N GLY A 194 10.67 -17.22 6.56
CA GLY A 194 10.77 -18.67 6.73
C GLY A 194 9.85 -19.21 7.83
N ARG A 195 9.74 -18.49 8.96
CA ARG A 195 8.79 -18.85 10.04
C ARG A 195 7.32 -18.69 9.63
N LEU A 196 7.01 -17.69 8.81
CA LEU A 196 5.65 -17.41 8.34
C LEU A 196 5.23 -18.32 7.18
N ALA A 197 6.16 -19.04 6.55
CA ALA A 197 5.85 -19.99 5.49
C ALA A 197 4.91 -21.11 5.97
N ASP A 198 4.98 -21.48 7.25
CA ASP A 198 4.12 -22.49 7.87
C ASP A 198 2.87 -21.90 8.54
N ASP A 199 2.51 -20.64 8.27
CA ASP A 199 1.36 -20.00 8.91
C ASP A 199 0.05 -20.75 8.62
N ARG A 200 -0.81 -20.88 9.63
CA ARG A 200 -2.12 -21.53 9.48
C ARG A 200 -3.03 -20.85 8.46
N ILE A 201 -2.88 -19.53 8.27
CA ILE A 201 -3.71 -18.72 7.37
C ILE A 201 -3.08 -18.70 5.97
N THR A 202 -3.88 -19.07 4.98
CA THR A 202 -3.46 -19.13 3.57
C THR A 202 -2.97 -17.77 3.06
N ASP A 203 -3.65 -16.67 3.39
CA ASP A 203 -3.23 -15.33 2.95
C ASP A 203 -1.83 -14.95 3.43
N VAL A 204 -1.44 -15.39 4.64
CA VAL A 204 -0.09 -15.16 5.15
C VAL A 204 0.92 -15.97 4.33
N ARG A 205 0.63 -17.25 4.04
CA ARG A 205 1.50 -18.09 3.20
C ARG A 205 1.62 -17.56 1.76
N VAL A 206 0.53 -17.02 1.19
CA VAL A 206 0.53 -16.32 -0.11
C VAL A 206 1.42 -15.09 -0.05
N ALA A 207 1.33 -14.29 1.01
CA ALA A 207 2.17 -13.11 1.19
C ALA A 207 3.67 -13.46 1.31
N VAL A 208 4.00 -14.55 2.00
CA VAL A 208 5.38 -15.09 2.02
C VAL A 208 5.77 -15.53 0.62
N ALA A 209 4.97 -16.36 -0.04
CA ALA A 209 5.26 -16.84 -1.39
C ALA A 209 5.50 -15.70 -2.39
N ALA A 210 4.80 -14.58 -2.28
CA ALA A 210 4.95 -13.41 -3.15
C ALA A 210 6.11 -12.46 -2.79
N ASN A 211 6.72 -12.61 -1.60
CA ASN A 211 7.80 -11.72 -1.16
C ASN A 211 9.13 -12.10 -1.82
N VAL A 212 9.78 -11.15 -2.50
CA VAL A 212 11.07 -11.36 -3.19
C VAL A 212 12.20 -11.81 -2.26
N LYS A 213 12.11 -11.51 -0.96
CA LYS A 213 13.09 -11.94 0.05
C LYS A 213 12.81 -13.32 0.63
N SER A 214 11.80 -14.03 0.14
CA SER A 214 11.47 -15.35 0.67
C SER A 214 12.60 -16.35 0.46
N PRO A 215 12.98 -17.10 1.52
CA PRO A 215 14.05 -18.09 1.42
C PRO A 215 13.75 -19.14 0.35
N PRO A 216 14.77 -19.60 -0.41
CA PRO A 216 14.64 -20.69 -1.37
C PRO A 216 13.94 -21.93 -0.80
N ASP A 217 14.34 -22.39 0.39
CA ASP A 217 13.76 -23.57 1.05
C ASP A 217 12.27 -23.38 1.38
N SER A 218 11.88 -22.17 1.77
CA SER A 218 10.48 -21.82 2.02
C SER A 218 9.68 -21.83 0.72
N LEU A 219 10.21 -21.32 -0.38
CA LEU A 219 9.54 -21.37 -1.69
C LEU A 219 9.42 -22.82 -2.20
N ILE A 220 10.42 -23.67 -1.96
CA ILE A 220 10.35 -25.10 -2.28
C ILE A 220 9.26 -25.79 -1.45
N SER A 221 9.17 -25.51 -0.15
CA SER A 221 8.10 -26.04 0.72
C SER A 221 6.72 -25.57 0.25
N LEU A 222 6.56 -24.26 0.01
CA LEU A 222 5.31 -23.64 -0.42
C LEU A 222 4.87 -24.08 -1.83
N SER A 223 5.79 -24.53 -2.70
CA SER A 223 5.42 -25.14 -3.99
C SER A 223 4.57 -26.41 -3.83
N LYS A 224 4.63 -27.03 -2.65
CA LYS A 224 3.86 -28.22 -2.27
C LYS A 224 2.63 -27.86 -1.41
N ASP A 225 2.36 -26.59 -1.16
CA ASP A 225 1.25 -26.12 -0.31
C ASP A 225 -0.09 -26.69 -0.76
N ARG A 226 -1.02 -26.93 0.15
CA ARG A 226 -2.35 -27.47 -0.20
C ARG A 226 -3.20 -26.54 -1.07
N MET A 227 -2.96 -25.23 -1.00
CA MET A 227 -3.75 -24.22 -1.70
C MET A 227 -3.09 -23.82 -3.03
N ILE A 228 -3.91 -23.73 -4.09
CA ILE A 228 -3.44 -23.40 -5.44
C ILE A 228 -2.92 -21.96 -5.47
N GLU A 229 -3.54 -21.06 -4.73
CA GLU A 229 -3.18 -19.65 -4.64
C GLU A 229 -1.75 -19.46 -4.14
N VAL A 230 -1.31 -20.29 -3.18
CA VAL A 230 0.06 -20.29 -2.67
C VAL A 230 1.02 -20.79 -3.75
N ARG A 231 0.67 -21.88 -4.45
CA ARG A 231 1.49 -22.42 -5.55
C ARG A 231 1.64 -21.43 -6.70
N CYS A 232 0.58 -20.70 -7.04
CA CYS A 232 0.63 -19.62 -8.03
C CYS A 232 1.56 -18.49 -7.57
N ALA A 233 1.46 -18.04 -6.32
CA ALA A 233 2.34 -17.01 -5.78
C ALA A 233 3.82 -17.44 -5.79
N VAL A 234 4.12 -18.70 -5.48
CA VAL A 234 5.47 -19.27 -5.64
C VAL A 234 5.88 -19.27 -7.11
N ALA A 235 5.01 -19.73 -8.01
CA ALA A 235 5.30 -19.75 -9.45
C ALA A 235 5.57 -18.34 -10.01
N GLU A 236 4.93 -17.28 -9.49
CA GLU A 236 5.13 -15.89 -9.95
C GLU A 236 6.36 -15.20 -9.33
N ASN A 237 6.85 -15.68 -8.18
CA ASN A 237 7.94 -15.02 -7.47
C ASN A 237 9.27 -15.10 -8.25
N PRO A 238 9.92 -13.97 -8.56
CA PRO A 238 11.20 -13.95 -9.30
C PRO A 238 12.34 -14.69 -8.58
N SER A 239 12.27 -14.84 -7.26
CA SER A 239 13.26 -15.54 -6.43
C SER A 239 13.05 -17.05 -6.37
N THR A 240 12.04 -17.59 -7.06
CA THR A 240 11.70 -19.01 -7.01
C THR A 240 12.79 -19.89 -7.62
N PRO A 241 13.33 -20.87 -6.87
CA PRO A 241 14.34 -21.78 -7.37
C PRO A 241 13.85 -22.60 -8.56
N VAL A 242 14.79 -22.95 -9.46
CA VAL A 242 14.51 -23.76 -10.66
C VAL A 242 13.81 -25.08 -10.31
N GLU A 243 14.24 -25.76 -9.25
CA GLU A 243 13.61 -27.01 -8.77
C GLU A 243 12.10 -26.84 -8.51
N ALA A 244 11.70 -25.75 -7.84
CA ALA A 244 10.30 -25.47 -7.58
C ALA A 244 9.54 -25.14 -8.87
N LEU A 245 10.15 -24.40 -9.80
CA LEU A 245 9.55 -24.12 -11.11
C LEU A 245 9.37 -25.38 -11.96
N GLU A 246 10.33 -26.32 -11.93
CA GLU A 246 10.24 -27.62 -12.60
C GLU A 246 9.09 -28.45 -12.05
N ALA A 247 8.94 -28.53 -10.73
CA ALA A 247 7.83 -29.22 -10.09
C ALA A 247 6.47 -28.60 -10.47
N LEU A 248 6.39 -27.26 -10.50
CA LEU A 248 5.16 -26.52 -10.80
C LEU A 248 4.80 -26.53 -12.29
N ALA A 249 5.78 -26.70 -13.20
CA ALA A 249 5.53 -26.79 -14.64
C ALA A 249 4.72 -28.04 -15.03
N GLY A 250 4.81 -29.12 -14.26
CA GLY A 250 4.00 -30.34 -14.44
C GLY A 250 2.67 -30.33 -13.69
N HIS A 251 2.29 -29.21 -13.06
CA HIS A 251 1.13 -29.15 -12.18
C HIS A 251 -0.19 -29.31 -12.96
N TRP A 252 -1.19 -30.00 -12.38
CA TRP A 252 -2.46 -30.28 -13.06
C TRP A 252 -3.27 -29.01 -13.40
N SER A 253 -3.23 -28.01 -12.52
CA SER A 253 -3.89 -26.72 -12.74
C SER A 253 -3.12 -25.87 -13.74
N PHE A 254 -3.78 -25.47 -14.82
CA PHE A 254 -3.20 -24.60 -15.85
C PHE A 254 -2.80 -23.22 -15.29
N LEU A 255 -3.48 -22.72 -14.25
CA LEU A 255 -3.14 -21.44 -13.61
C LEU A 255 -1.71 -21.44 -13.05
N VAL A 256 -1.31 -22.56 -12.44
CA VAL A 256 0.05 -22.72 -11.90
C VAL A 256 1.06 -22.79 -13.05
N ARG A 257 0.78 -23.56 -14.10
CA ARG A 257 1.65 -23.66 -15.28
C ARG A 257 1.78 -22.33 -16.02
N GLU A 258 0.71 -21.56 -16.09
CA GLU A 258 0.68 -20.22 -16.68
C GLU A 258 1.55 -19.25 -15.87
N ALA A 259 1.45 -19.29 -14.54
CA ALA A 259 2.32 -18.52 -13.65
C ALA A 259 3.81 -18.86 -13.85
N VAL A 260 4.15 -20.15 -13.97
CA VAL A 260 5.52 -20.59 -14.31
C VAL A 260 5.94 -20.03 -15.67
N ALA A 261 5.06 -20.05 -16.68
CA ALA A 261 5.36 -19.49 -18.00
C ALA A 261 5.61 -17.97 -17.95
N LYS A 262 4.91 -17.23 -17.08
CA LYS A 262 5.07 -15.77 -16.90
C LYS A 262 6.31 -15.39 -16.09
N ASN A 263 6.83 -16.29 -15.25
CA ASN A 263 7.97 -15.99 -14.40
C ASN A 263 9.26 -15.80 -15.21
N ARG A 264 9.94 -14.67 -14.96
CA ARG A 264 11.18 -14.30 -15.65
C ARG A 264 12.36 -15.20 -15.33
N SER A 265 12.34 -15.90 -14.19
CA SER A 265 13.39 -16.82 -13.75
C SER A 265 13.22 -18.22 -14.35
N THR A 266 12.13 -18.48 -15.08
CA THR A 266 11.88 -19.78 -15.70
C THR A 266 12.93 -20.12 -16.76
N PRO A 267 13.59 -21.29 -16.64
CA PRO A 267 14.54 -21.78 -17.63
C PRO A 267 13.93 -21.95 -19.02
N ILE A 268 14.76 -21.79 -20.05
CA ILE A 268 14.35 -21.95 -21.46
C ILE A 268 13.85 -23.38 -21.74
N SER A 269 14.42 -24.39 -21.09
CA SER A 269 13.96 -25.79 -21.20
C SER A 269 12.49 -25.94 -20.81
N ILE A 270 12.11 -25.38 -19.65
CA ILE A 270 10.73 -25.39 -19.16
C ILE A 270 9.82 -24.56 -20.07
N MET A 271 10.24 -23.37 -20.49
CA MET A 271 9.43 -22.56 -21.41
C MET A 271 9.19 -23.26 -22.76
N LYS A 272 10.16 -23.99 -23.29
CA LYS A 272 9.98 -24.81 -24.50
C LYS A 272 8.94 -25.90 -24.28
N MET A 273 8.98 -26.59 -23.14
CA MET A 273 7.95 -27.57 -22.76
C MET A 273 6.57 -26.92 -22.69
N LEU A 274 6.43 -25.79 -21.98
CA LEU A 274 5.16 -25.07 -21.83
C LEU A 274 4.66 -24.41 -23.13
N SER A 275 5.53 -24.19 -24.12
CA SER A 275 5.10 -23.71 -25.45
C SER A 275 4.26 -24.74 -26.23
N SER A 276 4.27 -26.00 -25.78
CA SER A 276 3.43 -27.09 -26.28
C SER A 276 2.37 -27.52 -25.27
N ASP A 277 2.08 -26.71 -24.24
CA ASP A 277 1.05 -26.99 -23.24
C ASP A 277 -0.35 -27.14 -23.89
N PRO A 278 -1.20 -28.06 -23.40
CA PRO A 278 -2.57 -28.19 -23.89
C PRO A 278 -3.43 -26.96 -23.63
N ASP A 279 -3.12 -26.16 -22.60
CA ASP A 279 -3.86 -24.94 -22.31
C ASP A 279 -3.36 -23.75 -23.19
N PRO A 280 -4.26 -23.08 -23.94
CA PRO A 280 -3.88 -21.96 -24.80
C PRO A 280 -3.24 -20.79 -24.06
N SER A 281 -3.62 -20.53 -22.81
CA SER A 281 -3.10 -19.39 -22.02
C SER A 281 -1.65 -19.65 -21.62
N VAL A 282 -1.35 -20.86 -21.16
CA VAL A 282 0.01 -21.32 -20.85
C VAL A 282 0.89 -21.27 -22.10
N GLN A 283 0.39 -21.83 -23.21
CA GLN A 283 1.10 -21.83 -24.49
C GLN A 283 1.42 -20.42 -24.97
N LYS A 284 0.45 -19.49 -24.88
CA LYS A 284 0.62 -18.10 -25.29
C LYS A 284 1.71 -17.42 -24.44
N ALA A 285 1.62 -17.51 -23.12
CA ALA A 285 2.58 -16.92 -22.19
C ALA A 285 4.01 -17.43 -22.46
N ALA A 286 4.17 -18.74 -22.66
CA ALA A 286 5.47 -19.34 -22.95
C ALA A 286 6.05 -18.88 -24.31
N LYS A 287 5.23 -18.83 -25.36
CA LYS A 287 5.66 -18.38 -26.70
C LYS A 287 6.05 -16.90 -26.72
N GLU A 288 5.29 -16.03 -26.05
CA GLU A 288 5.63 -14.61 -25.92
C GLU A 288 6.99 -14.44 -25.23
N ARG A 289 7.21 -15.12 -24.10
CA ARG A 289 8.48 -15.08 -23.37
C ARG A 289 9.69 -15.61 -24.15
N LEU A 290 9.50 -16.64 -24.98
CA LEU A 290 10.56 -17.16 -25.85
C LEU A 290 10.92 -16.15 -26.95
N ARG A 291 9.94 -15.46 -27.54
CA ARG A 291 10.18 -14.42 -28.56
C ARG A 291 10.98 -13.25 -28.00
N ASP A 292 10.60 -12.75 -26.82
CA ASP A 292 11.28 -11.63 -26.15
C ASP A 292 12.75 -11.90 -25.79
N ARG A 293 13.17 -13.17 -25.69
CA ARG A 293 14.58 -13.53 -25.42
C ARG A 293 15.42 -13.72 -26.68
N THR A 294 14.77 -13.79 -27.84
CA THR A 294 15.42 -13.96 -29.15
C THR A 294 15.50 -12.67 -29.96
N ALA A 295 14.80 -11.61 -29.52
CA ALA A 295 14.85 -10.26 -30.06
C ALA A 295 15.84 -9.41 -29.28
#